data_AF-A0A7W0PJ72-F1
#
_entry.id   AF-A0A7W0PJ72-F1
#
_cell.length_a   1.000
_cell.length_b   1.000
_cell.length_c   1.000
_cell.angle_alpha   90.00
_cell.angle_beta   90.00
_cell.angle_gamma   90.00
#
_symmetry.space_group_name_H-M   'P 1'
#
loop_
_entity.id
_entity.type
_entity.pdbx_description
1 polymer ?
#
loop_
_entity_poly.entity_id
_entity_poly.type
_entity_poly.pdbx_seq_one_letter_code
_entity_poly.pdbx_strand_id
1 'polypeptide(L)'
;MKRRVVILLTVAAAVCAAGAAAAPQRSQHHAGIALNLVEGINAMRAQHGLAPVRPAPSLRLAALAHTRLQVERGAFTHDSPDGSSFSDRIARFYGQQGFSRWGVGENLLYGPVDISPDEALRIWLESPAHRKILLEPSWRDIGIVALAVSRAPGEFGGHDVVVITSDFGIRSR
;
A
#
# COMPACT_ATOMS: atom_id res chain seq x y z
N MET A 1 -40.12 22.78 71.13
CA MET A 1 -39.86 22.97 69.68
C MET A 1 -38.55 22.29 69.31
N LYS A 2 -38.54 21.27 68.44
CA LYS A 2 -37.31 20.63 67.94
C LYS A 2 -37.43 20.44 66.42
N ARG A 3 -36.75 21.27 65.63
CA ARG A 3 -36.73 21.14 64.15
C ARG A 3 -35.77 20.01 63.78
N ARG A 4 -36.25 19.02 63.02
CA ARG A 4 -35.39 18.02 62.37
C ARG A 4 -34.91 18.60 61.04
N VAL A 5 -33.59 18.65 60.83
CA VAL A 5 -33.00 18.96 59.52
C VAL A 5 -32.88 17.66 58.74
N VAL A 6 -33.50 17.59 57.57
CA VAL A 6 -33.33 16.48 56.61
C VAL A 6 -32.23 16.89 55.64
N ILE A 7 -31.12 16.15 55.63
CA ILE A 7 -30.06 16.34 54.64
C ILE A 7 -30.43 15.53 53.41
N LEU A 8 -30.81 16.19 52.33
CA LEU A 8 -30.93 15.54 51.02
C LEU A 8 -29.53 15.32 50.42
N LEU A 9 -29.08 14.08 50.43
CA LEU A 9 -27.93 13.63 49.64
C LEU A 9 -28.36 13.48 48.17
N THR A 10 -28.06 14.49 47.35
CA THR A 10 -28.13 14.36 45.89
C THR A 10 -26.98 13.47 45.40
N VAL A 11 -27.29 12.22 45.08
CA VAL A 11 -26.35 11.34 44.37
C VAL A 11 -26.24 11.84 42.92
N ALA A 12 -25.11 12.47 42.60
CA ALA A 12 -24.80 12.82 41.22
C ALA A 12 -24.47 11.54 40.45
N ALA A 13 -25.38 11.13 39.55
CA ALA A 13 -25.13 10.01 38.65
C ALA A 13 -24.07 10.42 37.62
N ALA A 14 -22.85 9.92 37.79
CA ALA A 14 -21.79 10.08 36.79
C ALA A 14 -22.17 9.27 35.54
N VAL A 15 -22.66 9.96 34.50
CA VAL A 15 -22.87 9.36 33.19
C VAL A 15 -21.50 9.14 32.56
N CYS A 16 -20.94 7.94 32.75
CA CYS A 16 -19.77 7.49 32.02
C CYS A 16 -20.12 7.41 30.53
N ALA A 17 -19.80 8.46 29.78
CA ALA A 17 -19.80 8.43 28.34
C ALA A 17 -18.70 7.45 27.88
N ALA A 18 -19.08 6.18 27.73
CA ALA A 18 -18.23 5.18 27.11
C ALA A 18 -17.93 5.64 25.68
N GLY A 19 -16.73 6.16 25.45
CA GLY A 19 -16.27 6.56 24.13
C GLY A 19 -16.42 5.37 23.19
N ALA A 20 -17.19 5.54 22.11
CA ALA A 20 -17.43 4.48 21.15
C ALA A 20 -16.08 4.06 20.55
N ALA A 21 -15.58 2.88 20.95
CA ALA A 21 -14.38 2.32 20.38
C ALA A 21 -14.61 2.16 18.88
N ALA A 22 -13.79 2.84 18.06
CA ALA A 22 -13.89 2.72 16.61
C ALA A 22 -13.73 1.25 16.22
N ALA A 23 -14.62 0.75 15.35
CA ALA A 23 -14.52 -0.62 14.85
C ALA A 23 -13.13 -0.87 14.25
N PRO A 24 -12.51 -2.04 14.50
CA PRO A 24 -11.13 -2.29 14.11
C PRO A 24 -10.95 -2.18 12.60
N GLN A 25 -9.90 -1.46 12.18
CA GLN A 25 -9.48 -1.33 10.79
C GLN A 25 -9.17 -2.72 10.21
N ARG A 26 -10.03 -3.19 9.30
CA ARG A 26 -9.83 -4.45 8.58
C ARG A 26 -8.92 -4.20 7.40
N SER A 27 -7.93 -5.08 7.21
CA SER A 27 -7.14 -5.15 5.98
C SER A 27 -7.21 -6.55 5.36
N GLN A 28 -7.21 -6.61 4.03
CA GLN A 28 -7.33 -7.85 3.27
C GLN A 28 -6.46 -7.79 2.01
N HIS A 29 -5.67 -8.84 1.78
CA HIS A 29 -4.89 -8.97 0.54
C HIS A 29 -5.80 -9.29 -0.64
N HIS A 30 -5.73 -8.49 -1.70
CA HIS A 30 -6.51 -8.71 -2.92
C HIS A 30 -5.65 -9.44 -3.96
N ALA A 31 -5.31 -10.70 -3.69
CA ALA A 31 -4.33 -11.48 -4.47
C ALA A 31 -4.66 -11.57 -5.97
N GLY A 32 -5.95 -11.64 -6.33
CA GLY A 32 -6.38 -11.62 -7.74
C GLY A 32 -6.04 -10.32 -8.48
N ILE A 33 -6.05 -9.16 -7.80
CA ILE A 33 -5.62 -7.90 -8.43
C ILE A 33 -4.13 -7.94 -8.73
N ALA A 34 -3.31 -8.40 -7.78
CA ALA A 34 -1.86 -8.47 -7.96
C ALA A 34 -1.44 -9.46 -9.05
N LEU A 35 -2.11 -10.60 -9.19
CA LEU A 35 -1.84 -11.58 -10.25
C LEU A 35 -2.22 -11.03 -11.63
N ASN A 36 -3.46 -10.57 -11.79
CA ASN A 36 -3.95 -10.04 -13.06
C ASN A 36 -3.17 -8.79 -13.50
N LEU A 37 -2.68 -7.96 -12.56
CA LEU A 37 -1.77 -6.85 -12.88
C LEU A 37 -0.44 -7.33 -13.47
N VAL A 38 0.17 -8.40 -12.96
CA VAL A 38 1.40 -8.96 -13.55
C VAL A 38 1.14 -9.47 -14.97
N GLU A 39 0.00 -10.12 -15.20
CA GLU A 39 -0.41 -10.60 -16.52
C GLU A 39 -0.63 -9.44 -17.51
N GLY A 40 -1.41 -8.42 -17.13
CA GLY A 40 -1.65 -7.22 -17.93
C GLY A 40 -0.38 -6.43 -18.23
N ILE A 41 0.51 -6.27 -17.24
CA ILE A 41 1.82 -5.65 -17.42
C ILE A 41 2.67 -6.45 -18.41
N ASN A 42 2.68 -7.77 -18.33
CA ASN A 42 3.44 -8.61 -19.27
C ASN A 42 2.84 -8.61 -20.69
N ALA A 43 1.51 -8.58 -20.82
CA ALA A 43 0.85 -8.44 -22.12
C ALA A 43 1.18 -7.08 -22.78
N MET A 44 1.10 -5.99 -22.01
CA MET A 44 1.50 -4.65 -22.46
C MET A 44 3.00 -4.61 -22.82
N ARG A 45 3.88 -5.20 -22.01
CA ARG A 45 5.32 -5.28 -22.31
C ARG A 45 5.60 -6.04 -23.60
N ALA A 46 4.87 -7.13 -23.86
CA ALA A 46 4.98 -7.87 -25.13
C ALA A 46 4.54 -7.03 -26.34
N GLN A 47 3.46 -6.25 -26.24
CA GLN A 47 3.03 -5.31 -27.30
C GLN A 47 4.10 -4.25 -27.61
N HIS A 48 4.92 -3.89 -26.62
CA HIS A 48 6.05 -2.97 -26.75
C HIS A 48 7.39 -3.66 -27.09
N GLY A 49 7.41 -4.96 -27.38
CA GLY A 49 8.64 -5.71 -27.70
C GLY A 49 9.59 -5.90 -26.51
N LEU A 50 9.10 -5.73 -25.28
CA LEU A 50 9.89 -5.81 -24.05
C LEU A 50 9.82 -7.22 -23.44
N ALA A 51 10.92 -7.66 -22.83
CA ALA A 51 10.95 -8.91 -22.08
C ALA A 51 9.98 -8.86 -20.88
N PRO A 52 9.26 -9.97 -20.59
CA PRO A 52 8.36 -10.03 -19.44
C PRO A 52 9.12 -9.93 -18.12
N VAL A 53 8.45 -9.38 -17.11
CA VAL A 53 8.88 -9.38 -15.72
C VAL A 53 8.34 -10.61 -15.00
N ARG A 54 9.11 -11.13 -14.04
CA ARG A 54 8.79 -12.36 -13.29
C ARG A 54 8.47 -12.01 -11.83
N PRO A 55 7.44 -12.62 -11.21
CA PRO A 55 7.17 -12.44 -9.79
C PRO A 55 8.39 -12.79 -8.91
N ALA A 56 8.86 -11.84 -8.12
CA ALA A 56 9.97 -11.99 -7.19
C ALA A 56 9.45 -11.85 -5.75
N PRO A 57 9.53 -12.92 -4.92
CA PRO A 57 9.03 -12.89 -3.55
C PRO A 57 9.64 -11.77 -2.67
N SER A 58 10.91 -11.43 -2.90
CA SER A 58 11.62 -10.35 -2.21
C SER A 58 11.06 -8.96 -2.52
N LEU A 59 10.76 -8.66 -3.78
CA LEU A 59 10.08 -7.41 -4.16
C LEU A 59 8.65 -7.38 -3.59
N ARG A 60 7.92 -8.50 -3.61
CA ARG A 60 6.58 -8.57 -3.02
C ARG A 60 6.59 -8.33 -1.51
N LEU A 61 7.66 -8.71 -0.80
CA LEU A 61 7.84 -8.42 0.62
C LEU A 61 8.16 -6.94 0.87
N ALA A 62 8.97 -6.30 0.02
CA ALA A 62 9.21 -4.85 0.09
C ALA A 62 7.92 -4.05 -0.14
N ALA A 63 7.19 -4.34 -1.22
CA ALA A 63 5.89 -3.75 -1.54
C ALA A 63 4.88 -3.94 -0.39
N LEU A 64 4.85 -5.12 0.25
CA LEU A 64 3.97 -5.40 1.39
C LEU A 64 4.33 -4.57 2.62
N ALA A 65 5.63 -4.48 2.95
CA ALA A 65 6.11 -3.70 4.07
C ALA A 65 5.77 -2.21 3.88
N HIS A 66 5.98 -1.68 2.66
CA HIS A 66 5.63 -0.31 2.30
C HIS A 66 4.13 -0.04 2.41
N THR A 67 3.32 -0.87 1.75
CA THR A 67 1.86 -0.71 1.70
C THR A 67 1.26 -0.71 3.11
N ARG A 68 1.75 -1.59 4.00
CA ARG A 68 1.30 -1.64 5.41
C ARG A 68 1.70 -0.38 6.16
N LEU A 69 2.93 0.09 6.01
CA LEU A 69 3.43 1.26 6.73
C LEU A 69 2.76 2.56 6.25
N GLN A 70 2.53 2.71 4.94
CA GLN A 70 1.73 3.79 4.35
C GLN A 70 0.32 3.84 4.98
N VAL A 71 -0.36 2.69 5.02
CA VAL A 71 -1.70 2.55 5.61
C VAL A 71 -1.72 2.81 7.11
N GLU A 72 -0.72 2.31 7.86
CA GLU A 72 -0.59 2.52 9.30
C GLU A 72 -0.39 4.00 9.65
N ARG A 73 0.40 4.72 8.84
CA ARG A 73 0.72 6.14 9.05
C ARG A 73 -0.24 7.11 8.36
N GLY A 74 -1.19 6.60 7.59
CA GLY A 74 -2.12 7.42 6.81
C GLY A 74 -1.40 8.31 5.79
N ALA A 75 -0.33 7.82 5.20
CA ALA A 75 0.53 8.56 4.28
C ALA A 75 0.67 7.80 2.95
N PHE A 76 0.65 8.53 1.84
CA PHE A 76 0.84 7.96 0.50
C PHE A 76 2.04 8.61 -0.20
N THR A 77 3.15 7.88 -0.31
CA THR A 77 4.45 8.41 -0.73
C THR A 77 5.41 7.30 -1.19
N HIS A 78 6.34 7.61 -2.09
CA HIS A 78 7.38 6.70 -2.54
C HIS A 78 8.45 6.44 -1.48
N ASP A 79 8.85 7.47 -0.74
CA ASP A 79 9.70 7.32 0.43
C ASP A 79 8.91 6.68 1.56
N SER A 80 9.59 5.86 2.37
CA SER A 80 8.96 5.13 3.44
C SER A 80 8.57 6.08 4.57
N PRO A 81 7.39 5.93 5.20
CA PRO A 81 7.04 6.72 6.39
C PRO A 81 7.96 6.50 7.62
N ASP A 82 8.89 5.54 7.56
CA ASP A 82 9.99 5.37 8.54
C ASP A 82 11.20 6.28 8.27
N GLY A 83 11.14 7.12 7.23
CA GLY A 83 12.20 8.04 6.80
C GLY A 83 13.24 7.42 5.84
N SER A 84 13.16 6.12 5.54
CA SER A 84 14.07 5.50 4.56
C SER A 84 13.61 5.72 3.11
N SER A 85 14.56 6.00 2.22
CA SER A 85 14.24 6.26 0.82
C SER A 85 13.55 5.05 0.15
N PHE A 86 12.82 5.33 -0.91
CA PHE A 86 12.30 4.32 -1.85
C PHE A 86 13.30 3.17 -2.11
N SER A 87 14.51 3.52 -2.55
CA SER A 87 15.54 2.54 -2.94
C SER A 87 16.13 1.79 -1.75
N ASP A 88 16.30 2.46 -0.60
CA ASP A 88 16.83 1.82 0.60
C ASP A 88 15.84 0.82 1.20
N ARG A 89 14.53 1.11 1.10
CA ARG A 89 13.48 0.16 1.48
C ARG A 89 13.58 -1.11 0.67
N ILE A 90 13.60 -1.01 -0.65
CA ILE A 90 13.68 -2.20 -1.50
C ILE A 90 15.01 -2.93 -1.29
N ALA A 91 16.14 -2.22 -1.13
CA ALA A 91 17.46 -2.82 -0.92
C ALA A 91 17.52 -3.76 0.31
N ARG A 92 16.69 -3.54 1.35
CA ARG A 92 16.59 -4.44 2.52
C ARG A 92 16.07 -5.84 2.18
N PHE A 93 15.21 -5.99 1.17
CA PHE A 93 14.61 -7.27 0.77
C PHE A 93 15.19 -7.81 -0.54
N TYR A 94 15.48 -6.90 -1.47
CA TYR A 94 16.03 -7.16 -2.79
C TYR A 94 17.45 -6.56 -2.85
N GLY A 95 18.40 -7.17 -2.12
CA GLY A 95 19.76 -6.66 -1.90
C GLY A 95 20.71 -6.64 -3.10
N GLN A 96 21.70 -5.75 -3.06
CA GLN A 96 22.64 -5.46 -4.16
C GLN A 96 23.81 -6.45 -4.30
N GLN A 97 24.18 -7.13 -3.22
CA GLN A 97 25.45 -7.85 -3.13
C GLN A 97 25.57 -9.00 -4.14
N GLY A 98 26.72 -9.10 -4.83
CA GLY A 98 27.01 -10.18 -5.78
C GLY A 98 26.37 -10.03 -7.16
N PHE A 99 25.94 -8.82 -7.53
CA PHE A 99 25.41 -8.45 -8.86
C PHE A 99 26.18 -7.25 -9.42
N SER A 100 26.51 -7.29 -10.71
CA SER A 100 27.19 -6.19 -11.42
C SER A 100 26.21 -5.11 -11.89
N ARG A 101 24.95 -5.49 -12.14
CA ARG A 101 23.85 -4.58 -12.43
C ARG A 101 22.76 -4.75 -11.38
N TRP A 102 22.35 -3.63 -10.79
CA TRP A 102 21.22 -3.55 -9.88
C TRP A 102 20.43 -2.27 -10.18
N GLY A 103 19.11 -2.37 -10.07
CA GLY A 103 18.22 -1.22 -10.21
C GLY A 103 16.81 -1.58 -9.77
N VAL A 104 16.06 -0.57 -9.32
CA VAL A 104 14.69 -0.70 -8.81
C VAL A 104 13.84 0.49 -9.27
N GLY A 105 12.53 0.28 -9.36
CA GLY A 105 11.54 1.31 -9.64
C GLY A 105 10.19 0.95 -9.02
N GLU A 106 9.28 1.89 -8.85
CA GLU A 106 7.98 1.65 -8.21
C GLU A 106 6.88 2.45 -8.88
N ASN A 107 5.73 1.82 -9.02
CA ASN A 107 4.46 2.51 -9.25
C ASN A 107 3.57 2.31 -8.02
N LEU A 108 2.95 3.40 -7.58
CA LEU A 108 1.96 3.41 -6.52
C LEU A 108 0.59 3.77 -7.09
N LEU A 109 -0.47 3.24 -6.47
CA LEU A 109 -1.84 3.68 -6.67
C LEU A 109 -2.62 3.48 -5.37
N TYR A 110 -3.60 4.34 -5.09
CA TYR A 110 -4.73 3.95 -4.25
C TYR A 110 -6.03 4.36 -4.94
N GLY A 111 -7.13 3.72 -4.57
CA GLY A 111 -8.44 4.00 -5.13
C GLY A 111 -9.56 3.21 -4.47
N PRO A 112 -10.76 3.23 -5.05
CA PRO A 112 -11.90 2.42 -4.60
C PRO A 112 -11.56 0.93 -4.47
N VAL A 113 -12.15 0.25 -3.49
CA VAL A 113 -11.89 -1.17 -3.21
C VAL A 113 -12.26 -2.13 -4.36
N ASP A 114 -13.09 -1.68 -5.30
CA ASP A 114 -13.59 -2.39 -6.47
C ASP A 114 -12.86 -2.05 -7.78
N ILE A 115 -11.76 -1.26 -7.72
CA ILE A 115 -10.93 -0.97 -8.89
C ILE A 115 -10.43 -2.25 -9.56
N SER A 116 -10.60 -2.33 -10.88
CA SER A 116 -10.16 -3.49 -11.65
C SER A 116 -8.64 -3.45 -11.93
N PRO A 117 -8.00 -4.61 -12.20
CA PRO A 117 -6.59 -4.68 -12.60
C PRO A 117 -6.31 -3.86 -13.87
N ASP A 118 -7.22 -3.94 -14.85
CA ASP A 118 -7.10 -3.22 -16.12
C ASP A 118 -7.20 -1.70 -15.92
N GLU A 119 -8.08 -1.25 -15.02
CA GLU A 119 -8.25 0.15 -14.67
C GLU A 119 -7.01 0.70 -13.93
N ALA A 120 -6.48 -0.05 -12.97
CA ALA A 120 -5.23 0.30 -12.29
C ALA A 120 -4.04 0.39 -13.27
N LEU A 121 -3.94 -0.54 -14.22
CA LEU A 121 -2.92 -0.51 -15.27
C LEU A 121 -3.12 0.67 -16.23
N ARG A 122 -4.36 0.98 -16.62
CA ARG A 122 -4.71 2.13 -17.46
C ARG A 122 -4.27 3.45 -16.81
N ILE A 123 -4.57 3.65 -15.53
CA ILE A 123 -4.16 4.83 -14.75
C ILE A 123 -2.63 4.98 -14.73
N TRP A 124 -1.88 3.88 -14.56
CA TRP A 124 -0.42 3.92 -14.66
C TRP A 124 0.10 4.18 -16.08
N LEU A 125 -0.58 3.72 -17.13
CA LEU A 125 -0.19 3.96 -18.52
C LEU A 125 -0.49 5.39 -19.01
N GLU A 126 -1.45 6.07 -18.38
CA GLU A 126 -1.82 7.47 -18.66
C GLU A 126 -0.93 8.48 -17.93
N SER A 127 -0.37 8.12 -16.76
CA SER A 127 0.66 8.92 -16.08
C SER A 127 2.02 8.77 -16.78
N PRO A 128 2.64 9.84 -17.33
CA PRO A 128 3.95 9.72 -18.00
C PRO A 128 5.07 9.17 -17.10
N ALA A 129 5.02 9.47 -15.79
CA ALA A 129 5.98 8.96 -14.82
C ALA A 129 5.83 7.46 -14.60
N HIS A 130 4.61 6.99 -14.32
CA HIS A 130 4.34 5.56 -14.10
C HIS A 130 4.52 4.72 -15.38
N ARG A 131 4.14 5.28 -16.54
CA ARG A 131 4.35 4.68 -17.86
C ARG A 131 5.83 4.45 -18.15
N LYS A 132 6.70 5.39 -17.78
CA LYS A 132 8.16 5.25 -17.93
C LYS A 132 8.69 4.05 -17.16
N ILE A 133 8.22 3.82 -15.93
CA ILE A 133 8.60 2.64 -15.14
C ILE A 133 8.08 1.34 -15.76
N LEU A 134 6.83 1.31 -16.22
CA LEU A 134 6.23 0.14 -16.90
C LEU A 134 7.00 -0.29 -18.16
N LEU A 135 7.44 0.69 -18.95
CA LEU A 135 8.11 0.50 -20.24
C LEU A 135 9.64 0.45 -20.17
N GLU A 136 10.24 0.52 -18.98
CA GLU A 136 11.70 0.39 -18.83
C GLU A 136 12.16 -1.01 -19.31
N PRO A 137 13.02 -1.10 -20.35
CA PRO A 137 13.37 -2.38 -20.97
C PRO A 137 14.19 -3.30 -20.07
N SER A 138 14.89 -2.77 -19.08
CA SER A 138 15.84 -3.55 -18.28
C SER A 138 15.25 -4.27 -17.07
N TRP A 139 13.99 -4.02 -16.67
CA TRP A 139 13.32 -4.80 -15.63
C TRP A 139 13.19 -6.29 -16.00
N ARG A 140 13.39 -7.16 -15.00
CA ARG A 140 13.26 -8.64 -15.13
C ARG A 140 12.42 -9.25 -14.01
N ASP A 141 12.30 -8.55 -12.89
CA ASP A 141 11.64 -8.99 -11.68
C ASP A 141 10.56 -7.95 -11.28
N ILE A 142 9.47 -8.41 -10.68
CA ILE A 142 8.37 -7.56 -10.18
C ILE A 142 7.79 -8.12 -8.88
N GLY A 143 7.34 -7.26 -7.97
CA GLY A 143 6.57 -7.61 -6.79
C GLY A 143 5.37 -6.67 -6.64
N ILE A 144 4.16 -7.19 -6.75
CA ILE A 144 2.92 -6.42 -6.58
C ILE A 144 2.19 -6.84 -5.31
N VAL A 145 1.67 -5.87 -4.59
CA VAL A 145 0.68 -6.05 -3.51
C VAL A 145 -0.50 -5.13 -3.77
N ALA A 146 -1.71 -5.66 -3.62
CA ALA A 146 -2.95 -4.89 -3.48
C ALA A 146 -3.52 -5.19 -2.09
N LEU A 147 -3.67 -4.17 -1.25
CA LEU A 147 -4.17 -4.27 0.12
C LEU A 147 -5.45 -3.44 0.24
N ALA A 148 -6.60 -4.11 0.36
CA ALA A 148 -7.85 -3.46 0.68
C ALA A 148 -7.89 -3.14 2.18
N VAL A 149 -8.35 -1.95 2.53
CA VAL A 149 -8.32 -1.38 3.88
C VAL A 149 -9.60 -0.61 4.14
N SER A 150 -10.34 -0.98 5.18
CA SER A 150 -11.50 -0.22 5.62
C SER A 150 -11.08 1.01 6.42
N ARG A 151 -11.69 2.17 6.19
CA ARG A 151 -11.50 3.41 6.99
C ARG A 151 -10.03 3.83 7.12
N ALA A 152 -9.28 3.82 6.02
CA ALA A 152 -7.86 4.14 6.03
C ALA A 152 -7.58 5.59 6.46
N PRO A 153 -6.60 5.86 7.35
CA PRO A 153 -6.40 7.17 7.97
C PRO A 153 -5.66 8.19 7.10
N GLY A 154 -5.58 9.44 7.56
CA GLY A 154 -4.73 10.49 6.96
C GLY A 154 -5.10 10.83 5.52
N GLU A 155 -4.12 10.75 4.60
CA GLU A 155 -4.26 11.00 3.15
C GLU A 155 -5.39 10.17 2.49
N PHE A 156 -5.77 9.03 3.08
CA PHE A 156 -6.85 8.18 2.57
C PHE A 156 -8.26 8.63 3.04
N GLY A 157 -8.37 9.74 3.78
CA GLY A 157 -9.63 10.43 4.10
C GLY A 157 -10.60 9.70 5.04
N GLY A 158 -10.21 8.58 5.64
CA GLY A 158 -11.12 7.72 6.39
C GLY A 158 -12.01 6.84 5.50
N HIS A 159 -11.67 6.70 4.22
CA HIS A 159 -12.42 5.89 3.25
C HIS A 159 -11.98 4.42 3.23
N ASP A 160 -12.83 3.56 2.68
CA ASP A 160 -12.47 2.21 2.30
C ASP A 160 -11.73 2.27 0.96
N VAL A 161 -10.47 1.85 0.95
CA VAL A 161 -9.57 1.97 -0.22
C VAL A 161 -8.84 0.66 -0.49
N VAL A 162 -8.39 0.44 -1.72
CA VAL A 162 -7.26 -0.45 -1.99
C VAL A 162 -6.01 0.39 -2.22
N VAL A 163 -4.90 0.00 -1.61
CA VAL A 163 -3.57 0.55 -1.86
C VAL A 163 -2.76 -0.49 -2.62
N ILE A 164 -2.17 -0.10 -3.75
CA ILE A 164 -1.43 -0.96 -4.66
C ILE A 164 0.00 -0.43 -4.78
N THR A 165 0.96 -1.29 -4.45
CA THR A 165 2.40 -1.04 -4.65
C THR A 165 2.95 -2.06 -5.64
N SER A 166 3.63 -1.60 -6.69
CA SER A 166 4.27 -2.43 -7.70
C SER A 166 5.76 -2.09 -7.80
N ASP A 167 6.58 -2.90 -7.13
CA ASP A 167 8.05 -2.79 -7.14
C ASP A 167 8.64 -3.56 -8.33
N PHE A 168 9.49 -2.90 -9.12
CA PHE A 168 10.23 -3.45 -10.24
C PHE A 168 11.70 -3.63 -9.88
N GLY A 169 12.34 -4.63 -10.48
CA GLY A 169 13.76 -4.91 -10.24
C GLY A 169 14.51 -5.42 -11.46
N ILE A 170 15.80 -5.11 -11.48
CA ILE A 170 16.81 -5.79 -12.30
C ILE A 170 17.98 -6.24 -11.44
N ARG A 171 18.41 -7.46 -11.72
CA ARG A 171 19.69 -8.03 -11.33
C ARG A 171 20.34 -8.73 -12.51
N SER A 172 21.65 -8.59 -12.60
CA SER A 172 22.50 -9.52 -13.34
C SER A 172 23.90 -9.56 -12.73
N ARG A 173 24.59 -10.69 -12.95
CA ARG A 173 26.04 -10.78 -12.80
C ARG A 173 26.69 -10.35 -14.11
#